data_AF-A0A2M7V054-F1
#
_entry.id   AF-A0A2M7V054-F1
#
_cell.length_a   1.000
_cell.length_b   1.000
_cell.length_c   1.000
_cell.angle_alpha   90.00
_cell.angle_beta   90.00
_cell.angle_gamma   90.00
#
_symmetry.space_group_name_H-M   'P 1'
#
loop_
_entity.id
_entity.type
_entity.pdbx_description
1 polymer ?
#
loop_
_entity_poly.entity_id
_entity_poly.type
_entity_poly.pdbx_seq_one_letter_code
_entity_poly.pdbx_strand_id
1 'polypeptide(L)'
;MAEIKNLKKAANRIKKAIRNNERIILYGDADLDGVASVIILKETLKNLDSEEIAIYFPDREIEGYGITKDGLNSLTKFAPALLIAFDLGIGNFREVKLARKLGLEVVIIDHHEVLDKLPEAEIIVDPKQKGDRYPFKGLATAGIVFKLSEVLLA
;
A
#
# COMPACT_ATOMS: atom_id res chain seq x y z
N MET A 1 9.66 -19.69 8.49
CA MET A 1 10.22 -19.20 7.21
C MET A 1 10.58 -17.73 7.37
N ALA A 2 11.60 -17.26 6.66
CA ALA A 2 11.91 -15.82 6.62
C ALA A 2 10.73 -15.07 5.99
N GLU A 3 10.41 -13.89 6.53
CA GLU A 3 9.25 -13.09 6.14
C GLU A 3 9.72 -11.71 5.67
N ILE A 4 9.00 -11.12 4.72
CA ILE A 4 9.21 -9.74 4.31
C ILE A 4 8.97 -8.84 5.53
N LYS A 5 9.91 -7.94 5.78
CA LYS A 5 9.88 -6.99 6.87
C LYS A 5 8.56 -6.22 6.83
N ASN A 6 7.94 -6.11 8.01
CA ASN A 6 6.65 -5.46 8.24
C ASN A 6 5.42 -6.11 7.56
N LEU A 7 5.53 -7.23 6.84
CA LEU A 7 4.39 -7.86 6.16
C LEU A 7 3.26 -8.22 7.15
N LYS A 8 3.58 -8.96 8.23
CA LYS A 8 2.63 -9.19 9.35
C LYS A 8 2.12 -7.92 10.02
N LYS A 9 2.94 -6.87 10.11
CA LYS A 9 2.51 -5.58 10.70
C LYS A 9 1.42 -4.96 9.82
N ALA A 10 1.60 -4.97 8.49
CA ALA A 10 0.60 -4.52 7.53
C ALA A 10 -0.67 -5.39 7.62
N ALA A 11 -0.53 -6.72 7.61
CA ALA A 11 -1.66 -7.65 7.73
C ALA A 11 -2.49 -7.38 8.99
N ASN A 12 -1.83 -7.23 10.14
CA ASN A 12 -2.50 -6.94 11.41
C ASN A 12 -3.21 -5.58 11.40
N ARG A 13 -2.62 -4.56 10.75
CA ARG A 13 -3.22 -3.24 10.62
C ARG A 13 -4.46 -3.25 9.72
N ILE A 14 -4.40 -4.00 8.62
CA ILE A 14 -5.52 -4.21 7.70
C ILE A 14 -6.63 -4.99 8.40
N LYS A 15 -6.33 -6.11 9.08
CA LYS A 15 -7.30 -6.85 9.91
C LYS A 15 -7.95 -5.97 10.98
N LYS A 16 -7.21 -5.01 11.55
CA LYS A 16 -7.77 -4.01 12.48
C LYS A 16 -8.72 -3.04 11.77
N ALA A 17 -8.37 -2.53 10.59
CA ALA A 17 -9.24 -1.65 9.80
C ALA A 17 -10.58 -2.33 9.51
N ILE A 18 -10.55 -3.58 9.05
CA ILE A 18 -11.74 -4.39 8.77
C ILE A 18 -12.61 -4.52 10.02
N ARG A 19 -12.04 -4.99 11.14
CA ARG A 19 -12.79 -5.18 12.40
C ARG A 19 -13.43 -3.90 12.93
N ASN A 20 -12.81 -2.76 12.65
CA ASN A 20 -13.27 -1.45 13.10
C ASN A 20 -14.17 -0.74 12.08
N ASN A 21 -14.47 -1.36 10.92
CA ASN A 21 -15.15 -0.72 9.79
C ASN A 21 -14.49 0.61 9.38
N GLU A 22 -13.16 0.68 9.43
CA GLU A 22 -12.41 1.83 8.96
C GLU A 22 -12.42 1.85 7.42
N ARG A 23 -12.51 3.05 6.83
CA ARG A 23 -12.43 3.20 5.37
C ARG A 23 -11.05 2.77 4.86
N ILE A 24 -11.02 1.95 3.82
CA ILE A 24 -9.80 1.51 3.15
C ILE A 24 -9.77 2.10 1.74
N ILE A 25 -8.62 2.65 1.37
CA ILE A 25 -8.32 3.15 0.03
C ILE A 25 -7.18 2.31 -0.53
N LEU A 26 -7.38 1.71 -1.69
CA LEU A 26 -6.34 1.04 -2.47
C LEU A 26 -5.81 2.01 -3.53
N TYR A 27 -4.56 2.41 -3.40
CA TYR A 27 -3.89 3.32 -4.32
C TYR A 27 -2.85 2.53 -5.11
N GLY A 28 -3.17 2.13 -6.34
CA GLY A 28 -2.26 1.36 -7.17
C GLY A 28 -1.56 2.22 -8.21
N ASP A 29 -0.39 1.78 -8.65
CA ASP A 29 0.15 2.21 -9.93
C ASP A 29 -0.74 1.71 -11.09
N ALA A 30 -0.73 2.44 -12.20
CA ALA A 30 -1.61 2.23 -13.35
C ALA A 30 -1.09 1.16 -14.33
N ASP A 31 0.09 0.59 -14.11
CA ASP A 31 0.56 -0.54 -14.91
C ASP A 31 0.07 -1.90 -14.37
N LEU A 32 0.50 -2.99 -15.00
CA LEU A 32 -0.01 -4.31 -14.69
C LEU A 32 0.39 -4.81 -13.29
N ASP A 33 1.53 -4.39 -12.72
CA ASP A 33 1.94 -4.85 -11.39
C ASP A 33 1.12 -4.14 -10.30
N GLY A 34 0.96 -2.81 -10.41
CA GLY A 34 0.06 -2.03 -9.56
C GLY A 34 -1.41 -2.46 -9.66
N VAL A 35 -1.94 -2.64 -10.87
CA VAL A 35 -3.33 -3.09 -11.09
C VAL A 35 -3.56 -4.50 -10.54
N ALA A 36 -2.65 -5.44 -10.79
CA ALA A 36 -2.76 -6.80 -10.25
C ALA A 36 -2.72 -6.79 -8.72
N SER A 37 -1.84 -5.98 -8.12
CA SER A 37 -1.75 -5.79 -6.68
C SER A 37 -3.06 -5.32 -6.06
N VAL A 38 -3.70 -4.31 -6.66
CA VAL A 38 -5.01 -3.82 -6.21
C VAL A 38 -6.07 -4.91 -6.29
N ILE A 39 -6.14 -5.65 -7.41
CA ILE A 39 -7.13 -6.72 -7.60
C ILE A 39 -6.93 -7.85 -6.58
N ILE A 40 -5.69 -8.30 -6.39
CA ILE A 40 -5.37 -9.38 -5.43
C ILE A 40 -5.82 -8.98 -4.03
N LEU A 41 -5.46 -7.77 -3.58
CA LEU A 41 -5.85 -7.35 -2.23
C LEU A 41 -7.36 -7.11 -2.13
N LYS A 42 -8.00 -6.51 -3.14
CA LYS A 42 -9.45 -6.30 -3.15
C LYS A 42 -10.21 -7.62 -3.00
N GLU A 43 -9.85 -8.65 -3.76
CA GLU A 43 -10.48 -9.96 -3.65
C GLU A 43 -10.19 -10.61 -2.30
N THR A 44 -8.98 -10.43 -1.76
CA THR A 44 -8.64 -10.90 -0.41
C THR A 44 -9.51 -10.24 0.65
N LEU A 45 -9.69 -8.92 0.59
CA LEU A 45 -10.51 -8.15 1.52
C LEU A 45 -12.00 -8.52 1.42
N LYS A 46 -12.49 -8.78 0.20
CA LYS A 46 -13.85 -9.30 -0.01
C LYS A 46 -14.07 -10.65 0.67
N ASN A 47 -13.08 -11.54 0.65
CA ASN A 47 -13.14 -12.81 1.40
C ASN A 47 -13.06 -12.64 2.92
N LEU A 48 -12.77 -11.43 3.41
CA LEU A 48 -12.76 -11.04 4.82
C LEU A 48 -13.93 -10.09 5.17
N ASP A 49 -15.00 -10.14 4.38
CA ASP A 49 -16.24 -9.35 4.57
C ASP A 49 -16.03 -7.82 4.55
N SER A 50 -14.98 -7.33 3.87
CA SER A 50 -14.71 -5.90 3.67
C SER A 50 -15.10 -5.47 2.26
N GLU A 51 -16.28 -4.88 2.10
CA GLU A 51 -16.84 -4.53 0.78
C GLU A 51 -16.67 -3.05 0.40
N GLU A 52 -16.64 -2.12 1.36
CA GLU A 52 -16.51 -0.68 1.09
C GLU A 52 -15.05 -0.27 0.91
N ILE A 53 -14.56 -0.41 -0.32
CA ILE A 53 -13.17 -0.10 -0.70
C ILE A 53 -13.14 0.95 -1.80
N ALA A 54 -12.50 2.09 -1.52
CA ALA A 54 -12.18 3.07 -2.55
C ALA A 54 -10.91 2.63 -3.31
N ILE A 55 -10.88 2.84 -4.62
CA ILE A 55 -9.73 2.49 -5.47
C ILE A 55 -9.30 3.74 -6.23
N TYR A 56 -7.99 3.95 -6.30
CA TYR A 56 -7.38 5.04 -7.04
C TYR A 56 -6.20 4.55 -7.87
N PHE A 57 -6.13 5.02 -9.11
CA PHE A 57 -4.97 4.89 -9.99
C PHE A 57 -4.66 6.30 -10.50
N PRO A 58 -3.43 6.80 -10.34
CA PRO A 58 -3.07 8.12 -10.84
C PRO A 58 -3.06 8.10 -12.38
N ASP A 59 -3.56 9.16 -12.98
CA ASP A 59 -3.33 9.40 -14.41
C ASP A 59 -1.86 9.81 -14.60
N ARG A 60 -1.04 8.91 -15.16
CA ARG A 60 0.39 9.16 -15.34
C ARG A 60 0.70 10.33 -16.28
N GLU A 61 -0.19 10.66 -17.22
CA GLU A 61 0.01 11.76 -18.17
C GLU A 61 -0.34 13.12 -17.54
N ILE A 62 -1.37 13.15 -16.69
CA ILE A 62 -1.89 14.39 -16.09
C ILE A 62 -1.25 14.65 -14.72
N GLU A 63 -1.18 13.65 -13.86
CA GLU A 63 -0.76 13.76 -12.47
C GLU A 63 0.70 13.32 -12.23
N GLY A 64 1.22 12.47 -13.13
CA GLY A 64 2.55 11.86 -13.01
C GLY A 64 2.56 10.53 -12.26
N TYR A 65 3.77 10.00 -12.04
CA TYR A 65 3.98 8.72 -11.34
C TYR A 65 4.01 8.89 -9.82
N GLY A 66 3.44 7.90 -9.12
CA GLY A 66 3.52 7.76 -7.68
C GLY A 66 2.28 8.23 -6.93
N ILE A 67 2.44 8.48 -5.63
CA ILE A 67 1.41 9.20 -4.86
C ILE A 67 1.44 10.65 -5.32
N THR A 68 0.33 11.17 -5.84
CA THR A 68 0.25 12.52 -6.41
C THR A 68 -0.53 13.45 -5.48
N LYS A 69 -0.22 14.74 -5.50
CA LYS A 69 -0.99 15.74 -4.71
C LYS A 69 -2.45 15.78 -5.14
N ASP A 70 -2.72 15.68 -6.43
CA ASP A 70 -4.07 15.76 -6.98
C ASP A 70 -4.89 14.52 -6.62
N GLY A 71 -4.28 13.33 -6.69
CA GLY A 71 -4.87 12.09 -6.20
C GLY A 71 -5.19 12.17 -4.71
N LEU A 72 -4.25 12.61 -3.89
CA LEU A 72 -4.51 12.83 -2.46
C LEU A 72 -5.66 13.81 -2.20
N ASN A 73 -5.71 14.93 -2.92
CA ASN A 73 -6.78 15.92 -2.79
C ASN A 73 -8.15 15.30 -3.13
N SER A 74 -8.23 14.50 -4.19
CA SER A 74 -9.46 13.82 -4.61
C SER A 74 -9.97 12.81 -3.57
N LEU A 75 -9.05 12.27 -2.76
CA LEU A 75 -9.31 11.25 -1.75
C LEU A 75 -9.63 11.83 -0.37
N THR A 76 -9.46 13.14 -0.15
CA THR A 76 -9.71 13.78 1.15
C THR A 76 -11.15 13.62 1.65
N LYS A 77 -12.13 13.52 0.73
CA LYS A 77 -13.53 13.23 1.06
C LYS A 77 -13.75 11.89 1.76
N PHE A 78 -12.80 10.97 1.66
CA PHE A 78 -12.83 9.67 2.34
C PHE A 78 -12.13 9.70 3.69
N ALA A 79 -11.36 10.74 4.02
CA ALA A 79 -10.68 10.83 5.30
C ALA A 79 -11.68 10.89 6.48
N PRO A 80 -11.38 10.27 7.64
CA PRO A 80 -10.18 9.46 7.91
C PRO A 80 -10.23 8.09 7.21
N ALA A 81 -9.10 7.64 6.70
CA ALA A 81 -8.99 6.36 5.99
C ALA A 81 -7.57 5.75 6.07
N LEU A 82 -7.51 4.43 5.93
CA LEU A 82 -6.27 3.68 5.69
C LEU A 82 -5.99 3.65 4.17
N LEU A 83 -4.98 4.38 3.73
CA LEU A 83 -4.50 4.35 2.35
C LEU A 83 -3.39 3.32 2.21
N ILE A 84 -3.58 2.34 1.34
CA ILE A 84 -2.61 1.29 1.03
C ILE A 84 -2.12 1.53 -0.39
N ALA A 85 -0.86 1.91 -0.53
CA ALA A 85 -0.18 2.17 -1.79
C ALA A 85 0.48 0.88 -2.33
N PHE A 86 0.32 0.61 -3.62
CA PHE A 86 0.89 -0.54 -4.33
C PHE A 86 1.72 -0.10 -5.51
N ASP A 87 2.95 -0.57 -5.56
CA ASP A 87 3.88 -0.39 -6.70
C ASP A 87 4.30 1.07 -6.91
N LEU A 88 4.15 1.83 -5.84
CA LEU A 88 4.56 3.21 -5.70
C LEU A 88 4.64 3.57 -4.22
N GLY A 89 5.24 4.73 -3.95
CA GLY A 89 5.23 5.34 -2.63
C GLY A 89 6.59 5.35 -1.95
N ILE A 90 7.49 4.40 -2.22
CA ILE A 90 8.78 4.32 -1.50
C ILE A 90 9.66 5.57 -1.71
N GLY A 91 9.49 6.26 -2.85
CA GLY A 91 10.14 7.54 -3.15
C GLY A 91 9.32 8.79 -2.81
N ASN A 92 8.06 8.66 -2.37
CA ASN A 92 7.12 9.79 -2.22
C ASN A 92 7.16 10.45 -0.82
N PHE A 93 8.29 11.07 -0.46
CA PHE A 93 8.46 11.68 0.88
C PHE A 93 7.47 12.81 1.18
N ARG A 94 7.28 13.74 0.23
CA ARG A 94 6.46 14.94 0.45
C ARG A 94 4.98 14.58 0.44
N GLU A 95 4.60 13.67 -0.43
CA GLU A 95 3.21 13.27 -0.65
C GLU A 95 2.72 12.37 0.48
N VAL A 96 3.55 11.46 1.01
CA VAL A 96 3.22 10.72 2.25
C VAL A 96 3.02 11.67 3.43
N LYS A 97 3.88 12.69 3.57
CA LYS A 97 3.70 13.71 4.62
C LYS A 97 2.42 14.52 4.43
N LEU A 98 2.03 14.82 3.19
CA LEU A 98 0.78 15.49 2.87
C LEU A 98 -0.42 14.59 3.19
N ALA A 99 -0.41 13.32 2.77
CA ALA A 99 -1.47 12.35 3.03
C ALA A 99 -1.79 12.25 4.53
N ARG A 100 -0.75 12.18 5.38
CA ARG A 100 -0.90 12.17 6.84
C ARG A 100 -1.58 13.44 7.38
N LYS A 101 -1.22 14.61 6.85
CA LYS A 101 -1.87 15.88 7.23
C LYS A 101 -3.33 15.94 6.79
N LEU A 102 -3.69 15.22 5.74
CA LEU A 102 -5.05 15.11 5.22
C LEU A 102 -5.88 14.03 5.96
N GLY A 103 -5.33 13.40 7.00
CA GLY A 103 -6.03 12.37 7.79
C GLY A 103 -6.00 10.98 7.16
N LEU A 104 -5.07 10.73 6.23
CA LEU A 104 -4.85 9.42 5.64
C LEU A 104 -3.68 8.72 6.34
N GLU A 105 -3.94 7.55 6.91
CA GLU A 105 -2.90 6.66 7.42
C GLU A 105 -2.30 5.88 6.25
N VAL A 106 -0.99 5.91 6.06
CA VAL A 106 -0.34 5.40 4.85
C VAL A 106 0.41 4.11 5.11
N VAL A 107 0.04 3.07 4.35
CA VAL A 107 0.79 1.82 4.22
C VAL A 107 1.36 1.77 2.81
N ILE A 108 2.66 1.52 2.67
CA ILE A 108 3.33 1.36 1.38
C ILE A 108 3.69 -0.11 1.20
N ILE A 109 3.33 -0.68 0.06
CA ILE A 109 3.74 -2.01 -0.39
C ILE A 109 4.39 -1.81 -1.76
N ASP A 110 5.71 -1.99 -1.80
CA ASP A 110 6.52 -1.58 -2.95
C ASP A 110 7.72 -2.53 -3.11
N HIS A 111 8.38 -2.45 -4.25
CA HIS A 111 9.55 -3.24 -4.60
C HIS A 111 10.64 -2.43 -5.34
N HIS A 112 10.43 -1.13 -5.56
CA HIS A 112 11.40 -0.24 -6.17
C HIS A 112 12.67 -0.08 -5.31
N GLU A 113 13.72 0.52 -5.87
CA GLU A 113 14.95 0.74 -5.11
C GLU A 113 14.72 1.68 -3.93
N VAL A 114 15.13 1.23 -2.74
CA VAL A 114 15.04 2.02 -1.51
C VAL A 114 16.15 3.05 -1.49
N LEU A 115 15.78 4.32 -1.38
CA LEU A 115 16.72 5.44 -1.25
C LEU A 115 17.38 5.47 0.15
N ASP A 116 18.29 6.41 0.39
CA ASP A 116 19.01 6.55 1.67
C ASP A 116 18.10 6.70 2.91
N LYS A 117 16.86 7.17 2.69
CA LYS A 117 15.84 7.39 3.73
C LYS A 117 14.52 6.79 3.27
N LEU A 118 13.65 6.53 4.25
CA LEU A 118 12.29 6.07 4.02
C LEU A 118 11.29 7.23 4.18
N PRO A 119 10.17 7.25 3.44
CA PRO A 119 9.08 8.18 3.68
C PRO A 119 8.45 7.93 5.06
N GLU A 120 7.80 8.95 5.61
CA GLU A 120 7.20 8.91 6.96
C GLU A 120 5.86 8.13 7.00
N ALA A 121 5.74 7.02 6.26
CA ALA A 121 4.57 6.14 6.27
C ALA A 121 4.52 5.28 7.55
N GLU A 122 3.32 4.93 8.00
CA GLU A 122 3.12 4.12 9.23
C GLU A 122 3.70 2.71 9.10
N ILE A 123 3.59 2.15 7.90
CA ILE A 123 4.07 0.81 7.57
C ILE A 123 4.62 0.83 6.14
N ILE A 124 5.82 0.29 5.96
CA ILE A 124 6.44 0.09 4.65
C ILE A 124 6.80 -1.38 4.53
N VAL A 125 6.30 -2.04 3.50
CA VAL A 125 6.60 -3.44 3.15
C VAL A 125 7.33 -3.42 1.82
N ASP A 126 8.61 -3.77 1.86
CA ASP A 126 9.48 -3.82 0.69
C ASP A 126 10.69 -4.72 1.03
N PRO A 127 10.93 -5.80 0.29
CA PRO A 127 12.01 -6.75 0.57
C PRO A 127 13.41 -6.11 0.46
N LYS A 128 13.56 -5.00 -0.25
CA LYS A 128 14.84 -4.27 -0.40
C LYS A 128 15.15 -3.33 0.76
N GLN A 129 14.25 -3.19 1.74
CA GLN A 129 14.53 -2.41 2.95
C GLN A 129 15.75 -2.91 3.71
N LYS A 130 16.51 -1.97 4.26
CA LYS A 130 17.61 -2.28 5.20
C LYS A 130 17.11 -3.15 6.36
N GLY A 131 17.77 -4.28 6.56
CA GLY A 131 17.47 -5.25 7.62
C GLY A 131 16.37 -6.26 7.29
N ASP A 132 15.79 -6.22 6.08
CA ASP A 132 14.89 -7.27 5.60
C ASP A 132 15.65 -8.58 5.36
N ARG A 133 15.12 -9.69 5.89
CA ARG A 133 15.75 -11.03 5.84
C ARG A 133 15.11 -11.99 4.84
N TYR A 134 14.13 -11.54 4.07
CA TYR A 134 13.50 -12.36 3.04
C TYR A 134 14.52 -12.69 1.94
N PRO A 135 14.66 -13.97 1.53
CA PRO A 135 15.79 -14.42 0.72
C PRO A 135 15.74 -13.92 -0.74
N PHE A 136 14.55 -13.66 -1.29
CA PHE A 136 14.39 -13.24 -2.68
C PHE A 136 13.93 -11.78 -2.76
N LYS A 137 14.82 -10.90 -3.24
CA LYS A 137 14.58 -9.44 -3.31
C LYS A 137 13.93 -8.97 -4.60
N GLY A 138 13.75 -9.86 -5.57
CA GLY A 138 13.22 -9.56 -6.89
C GLY A 138 11.72 -9.83 -7.04
N LEU A 139 10.95 -9.79 -5.95
CA LEU A 139 9.49 -9.87 -6.07
C LEU A 139 8.97 -8.62 -6.78
N ALA A 140 8.03 -8.80 -7.70
CA ALA A 140 7.10 -7.77 -8.12
C ALA A 140 6.17 -7.41 -6.95
N THR A 141 5.58 -6.21 -6.96
CA THR A 141 4.66 -5.77 -5.91
C THR A 141 3.49 -6.75 -5.77
N ALA A 142 2.93 -7.25 -6.87
CA ALA A 142 1.86 -8.24 -6.87
C ALA A 142 2.26 -9.53 -6.14
N GLY A 143 3.54 -9.92 -6.23
CA GLY A 143 4.08 -11.05 -5.47
C GLY A 143 4.15 -10.78 -3.96
N ILE A 144 4.49 -9.55 -3.56
CA ILE A 144 4.47 -9.12 -2.15
C ILE A 144 3.02 -9.09 -1.63
N VAL A 145 2.08 -8.57 -2.43
CA VAL A 145 0.66 -8.53 -2.07
C VAL A 145 0.08 -9.94 -1.98
N PHE A 146 0.44 -10.86 -2.87
CA PHE A 146 0.05 -12.26 -2.74
C PHE A 146 0.52 -12.86 -1.41
N LYS A 147 1.78 -12.59 -1.01
CA LYS A 147 2.29 -12.98 0.33
C LYS A 147 1.53 -12.30 1.46
N LEU A 148 1.14 -11.04 1.32
CA LEU A 148 0.28 -10.36 2.28
C LEU A 148 -1.08 -11.05 2.41
N SER A 149 -1.68 -11.44 1.28
CA SER A 149 -2.96 -12.14 1.23
C SER A 149 -2.90 -13.51 1.91
N GLU A 150 -1.82 -14.28 1.74
CA GLU A 150 -1.59 -15.52 2.48
C GLU A 150 -1.63 -15.29 4.01
N VAL A 151 -1.04 -14.18 4.49
CA VAL A 151 -1.05 -13.82 5.93
C VAL A 151 -2.42 -13.29 6.37
N LEU A 152 -3.15 -12.61 5.49
CA LEU A 152 -4.48 -12.09 5.78
C LEU A 152 -5.52 -13.21 5.94
N LEU A 153 -5.44 -14.25 5.12
CA LEU A 153 -6.37 -15.37 5.09
C LEU A 153 -5.98 -16.53 6.04
N ALA A 154 -4.79 -16.47 6.64
CA ALA A 154 -4.38 -17.33 7.74
C ALA A 154 -4.98 -16.88 9.08
#